data_AF-A0AAD0U5V1-F1
#
_entry.id   AF-A0AAD0U5V1-F1
#
_cell.length_a   1.000
_cell.length_b   1.000
_cell.length_c   1.000
_cell.angle_alpha   90.00
_cell.angle_beta   90.00
_cell.angle_gamma   90.00
#
_symmetry.space_group_name_H-M   'P 1'
#
loop_
_entity.id
_entity.type
_entity.pdbx_description
1 polymer ?
#
loop_
_entity_poly.entity_id
_entity_poly.type
_entity_poly.pdbx_seq_one_letter_code
_entity_poly.pdbx_strand_id
1 'polypeptide(L)'
;MTTLTARLCAPRRRPARALCPAWCISILLAALPAAAHADITPLTPTQCSQLQARKVITAANPVPCTRLSTVSFDYTDFDGATRQGSVVVLDAVAPQVESLFGELLLRSFPLASARGLEQFDGDDQRSMQANNSSAFNGRPMTGGGGWSKHAYGAAIDINPQQNPYVSQAGSPTQQVLPPQGAAYLQRNPVQPGMAEDVVGVFYDHGFLVWGGHWKQPIDYQHFEIGSRGFITTLASLPKAQARAEFERYVAGYRQCIHRSGAPNAAASDDDAPEDITLREQCAARLRK
;
A
#
# COMPACT_ATOMS: atom_id res chain seq x y z
N MET A 1 -3.89 -78.86 73.92
CA MET A 1 -5.24 -79.44 73.85
C MET A 1 -5.98 -78.72 72.74
N THR A 2 -6.42 -79.47 71.72
CA THR A 2 -7.60 -79.22 70.86
C THR A 2 -7.69 -77.83 70.16
N THR A 3 -7.93 -77.69 68.86
CA THR A 3 -8.84 -78.43 67.99
C THR A 3 -8.56 -78.05 66.53
N LEU A 4 -8.73 -79.04 65.67
CA LEU A 4 -8.89 -78.96 64.22
C LEU A 4 -10.18 -78.19 63.88
N THR A 5 -10.17 -77.32 62.86
CA THR A 5 -11.36 -77.14 62.00
C THR A 5 -10.99 -76.66 60.61
N ALA A 6 -11.59 -77.34 59.64
CA ALA A 6 -11.30 -77.28 58.23
C ALA A 6 -12.20 -76.28 57.47
N ARG A 7 -11.66 -75.84 56.33
CA ARG A 7 -12.31 -75.51 55.05
C ARG A 7 -13.47 -74.50 55.05
N LEU A 8 -13.35 -73.51 54.18
CA LEU A 8 -14.32 -73.27 53.10
C LEU A 8 -13.64 -72.52 51.94
N CYS A 9 -13.94 -73.00 50.74
CA CYS A 9 -13.46 -72.49 49.46
C CYS A 9 -14.28 -71.25 49.07
N ALA A 10 -13.63 -70.18 48.60
CA ALA A 10 -14.27 -68.98 48.06
C ALA A 10 -13.64 -68.56 46.71
N PRO A 11 -14.41 -67.92 45.82
CA PRO A 11 -14.22 -68.02 44.38
C PRO A 11 -13.14 -67.09 43.81
N ARG A 12 -12.47 -67.59 42.76
CA ARG A 12 -11.39 -66.94 41.99
C ARG A 12 -11.95 -65.74 41.21
N ARG A 13 -11.75 -64.52 41.71
CA ARG A 13 -12.06 -63.26 41.00
C ARG A 13 -11.08 -63.04 39.85
N ARG A 14 -11.60 -62.80 38.64
CA ARG A 14 -10.82 -62.43 37.46
C ARG A 14 -10.26 -60.99 37.61
N PRO A 15 -9.03 -60.70 37.15
CA PRO A 15 -8.48 -59.35 37.22
C PRO A 15 -9.19 -58.42 36.24
N ALA A 16 -9.54 -57.22 36.72
CA ALA A 16 -10.11 -56.15 35.92
C ALA A 16 -9.08 -55.68 34.89
N ARG A 17 -9.49 -55.60 33.61
CA ARG A 17 -8.71 -54.97 32.55
C ARG A 17 -8.62 -53.46 32.82
N ALA A 18 -7.41 -52.98 33.06
CA ALA A 18 -7.11 -51.55 33.09
C ALA A 18 -7.33 -50.97 31.69
N LEU A 19 -8.23 -50.00 31.59
CA LEU A 19 -8.41 -49.18 30.40
C LEU A 19 -7.29 -48.14 30.39
N CYS A 20 -6.33 -48.27 29.46
CA CYS A 20 -5.41 -47.18 29.13
C CYS A 20 -6.24 -46.02 28.55
N PRO A 21 -6.17 -44.79 29.12
CA PRO A 21 -6.73 -43.64 28.44
C PRO A 21 -5.87 -43.38 27.20
N ALA A 22 -6.45 -43.53 26.02
CA ALA A 22 -5.82 -43.09 24.79
C ALA A 22 -5.77 -41.56 24.82
N TRP A 23 -4.58 -41.01 25.06
CA TRP A 23 -4.33 -39.58 24.87
C TRP A 23 -4.39 -39.32 23.37
N CYS A 24 -5.55 -38.86 22.90
CA CYS A 24 -5.66 -38.25 21.58
C CYS A 24 -4.83 -36.96 21.60
N ILE A 25 -3.60 -37.06 21.13
CA ILE A 25 -2.77 -35.88 20.80
C ILE A 25 -3.45 -35.23 19.59
N SER A 26 -4.31 -34.26 19.85
CA SER A 26 -4.78 -33.34 18.82
C SER A 26 -3.58 -32.52 18.35
N ILE A 27 -2.96 -32.96 17.25
CA ILE A 27 -2.00 -32.15 16.52
C ILE A 27 -2.79 -30.98 15.94
N LEU A 28 -2.75 -29.83 16.61
CA LEU A 28 -3.14 -28.56 15.99
C LEU A 28 -2.17 -28.36 14.82
N LEU A 29 -2.61 -28.61 13.59
CA LEU A 29 -1.93 -28.03 12.43
C LEU A 29 -2.08 -26.52 12.57
N ALA A 30 -1.06 -25.86 13.10
CA ALA A 30 -0.93 -24.43 12.93
C ALA A 30 -0.83 -24.20 11.42
N ALA A 31 -1.89 -23.66 10.81
CA ALA A 31 -1.81 -23.15 9.46
C ALA A 31 -0.71 -22.07 9.48
N LEU A 32 0.41 -22.34 8.81
CA LEU A 32 1.42 -21.33 8.57
C LEU A 32 0.69 -20.17 7.87
N PRO A 33 0.80 -18.93 8.36
CA PRO A 33 0.28 -17.80 7.60
C PRO A 33 0.92 -17.86 6.22
N ALA A 34 0.10 -17.87 5.17
CA ALA A 34 0.61 -17.70 3.82
C ALA A 34 1.50 -16.45 3.85
N ALA A 35 2.75 -16.59 3.43
CA ALA A 35 3.65 -15.44 3.34
C ALA A 35 2.93 -14.39 2.49
N ALA A 36 2.82 -13.16 2.99
CA ALA A 36 2.21 -12.06 2.26
C ALA A 36 2.83 -12.01 0.86
N HIS A 37 2.00 -12.14 -0.17
CA HIS A 37 2.45 -12.15 -1.54
C HIS A 37 2.81 -10.72 -1.94
N ALA A 38 4.06 -10.53 -2.31
CA ALA A 38 4.58 -9.33 -2.93
C ALA A 38 5.53 -9.78 -4.05
N ASP A 39 5.29 -9.30 -5.27
CA ASP A 39 6.12 -9.65 -6.43
C ASP A 39 6.23 -8.49 -7.42
N ILE A 40 7.39 -8.38 -8.06
CA ILE A 40 7.71 -7.34 -9.04
C ILE A 40 8.07 -7.99 -10.36
N THR A 41 7.20 -7.79 -11.35
CA THR A 41 7.36 -8.37 -12.67
C THR A 41 7.45 -7.28 -13.75
N PRO A 42 8.48 -7.30 -14.62
CA PRO A 42 8.49 -6.44 -15.80
C PRO A 42 7.25 -6.72 -16.68
N LEU A 43 6.68 -5.69 -17.30
CA LEU A 43 5.59 -5.90 -18.23
C LEU A 43 6.04 -6.73 -19.44
N THR A 44 5.32 -7.82 -19.70
CA THR A 44 5.52 -8.64 -20.90
C THR A 44 4.99 -7.92 -22.15
N PRO A 45 5.45 -8.29 -23.36
CA PRO A 45 4.90 -7.75 -24.60
C PRO A 45 3.38 -7.90 -24.71
N THR A 46 2.83 -9.03 -24.25
CA THR A 46 1.38 -9.28 -24.22
C THR A 46 0.65 -8.31 -23.31
N GLN A 47 1.15 -8.09 -22.08
CA GLN A 47 0.58 -7.09 -21.17
C GLN A 47 0.68 -5.69 -21.77
N CYS A 48 1.82 -5.33 -22.38
CA CYS A 48 1.96 -4.05 -23.08
C CYS A 48 0.92 -3.85 -24.19
N SER A 49 0.68 -4.87 -25.02
CA SER A 49 -0.37 -4.81 -26.05
C SER A 49 -1.77 -4.68 -25.46
N GLN A 50 -2.04 -5.31 -24.31
CA GLN A 50 -3.31 -5.15 -23.59
C GLN A 50 -3.48 -3.73 -23.06
N LEU A 51 -2.45 -3.15 -22.42
CA LEU A 51 -2.47 -1.76 -21.96
C LEU A 51 -2.72 -0.78 -23.12
N GLN A 52 -2.12 -1.03 -24.30
CA GLN A 52 -2.35 -0.24 -25.50
C GLN A 52 -3.77 -0.38 -26.04
N ALA A 53 -4.28 -1.60 -26.16
CA ALA A 53 -5.63 -1.88 -26.63
C ALA A 53 -6.69 -1.23 -25.72
N ARG A 54 -6.39 -1.15 -24.43
CA ARG A 54 -7.22 -0.54 -23.39
C ARG A 54 -6.85 0.91 -23.12
N LYS A 55 -6.09 1.58 -23.99
CA LYS A 55 -5.77 3.02 -23.93
C LYS A 55 -5.09 3.49 -22.63
N VAL A 56 -4.51 2.56 -21.86
CA VAL A 56 -3.74 2.88 -20.65
C VAL A 56 -2.37 3.46 -21.01
N ILE A 57 -1.80 3.02 -22.14
CA ILE A 57 -0.52 3.51 -22.66
C ILE A 57 -0.59 3.67 -24.18
N THR A 58 0.15 4.65 -24.69
CA THR A 58 0.31 4.99 -26.10
C THR A 58 1.78 5.23 -26.41
N ALA A 59 2.15 5.24 -27.69
CA ALA A 59 3.52 5.54 -28.11
C ALA A 59 3.98 6.97 -27.76
N ALA A 60 3.05 7.89 -27.48
CA ALA A 60 3.38 9.27 -27.11
C ALA A 60 3.70 9.44 -25.61
N ASN A 61 3.45 8.41 -24.79
CA ASN A 61 3.70 8.50 -23.36
C ASN A 61 5.20 8.67 -23.05
N PRO A 62 5.51 9.36 -21.94
CA PRO A 62 6.88 9.77 -21.63
C PRO A 62 7.77 8.61 -21.17
N VAL A 63 7.16 7.47 -20.82
CA VAL A 63 7.85 6.25 -20.38
C VAL A 63 7.39 5.10 -21.28
N PRO A 64 8.30 4.38 -21.95
CA PRO A 64 7.93 3.22 -22.74
C PRO A 64 7.53 2.05 -21.84
N CYS A 65 6.70 1.14 -22.35
CA CYS A 65 6.18 0.00 -21.58
C CYS A 65 7.31 -0.87 -20.96
N THR A 66 8.45 -0.98 -21.63
CA THR A 66 9.64 -1.72 -21.14
C THR A 66 10.29 -1.14 -19.89
N ARG A 67 9.94 0.10 -19.52
CA ARG A 67 10.38 0.77 -18.28
C ARG A 67 9.33 0.73 -17.17
N LEU A 68 8.24 -0.03 -17.37
CA LEU A 68 7.21 -0.23 -16.37
C LEU A 68 7.28 -1.65 -15.79
N SER A 69 6.86 -1.78 -14.54
CA SER A 69 6.74 -3.07 -13.85
C SER A 69 5.42 -3.14 -13.11
N THR A 70 4.82 -4.33 -13.09
CA THR A 70 3.69 -4.64 -12.21
C THR A 70 4.25 -4.96 -10.83
N VAL A 71 3.67 -4.34 -9.81
CA VAL A 71 3.87 -4.68 -8.40
C VAL A 71 2.57 -5.32 -7.93
N SER A 72 2.60 -6.62 -7.65
CA SER A 72 1.49 -7.37 -7.07
C SER A 72 1.67 -7.44 -5.57
N PHE A 73 0.58 -7.28 -4.82
CA PHE A 73 0.62 -7.26 -3.35
C PHE A 73 -0.69 -7.73 -2.74
N ASP A 74 -0.60 -8.27 -1.52
CA ASP A 74 -1.76 -8.46 -0.65
C ASP A 74 -2.14 -7.14 0.04
N TYR A 75 -3.44 -6.91 0.28
CA TYR A 75 -3.96 -5.75 1.02
C TYR A 75 -5.17 -6.13 1.89
N THR A 76 -5.45 -5.35 2.93
CA THR A 76 -6.66 -5.50 3.75
C THR A 76 -7.79 -4.69 3.14
N ASP A 77 -8.96 -5.28 2.91
CA ASP A 77 -10.15 -4.54 2.46
C ASP A 77 -10.91 -3.89 3.62
N PHE A 78 -11.97 -3.14 3.31
CA PHE A 78 -12.79 -2.46 4.32
C PHE A 78 -13.56 -3.41 5.25
N ASP A 79 -13.72 -4.68 4.86
CA ASP A 79 -14.32 -5.73 5.70
C ASP A 79 -13.26 -6.45 6.56
N GLY A 80 -11.99 -6.05 6.44
CA GLY A 80 -10.86 -6.65 7.15
C GLY A 80 -10.29 -7.91 6.51
N ALA A 81 -10.75 -8.28 5.31
CA ALA A 81 -10.26 -9.47 4.60
C ALA A 81 -9.02 -9.16 3.77
N THR A 82 -8.07 -10.11 3.74
CA THR A 82 -6.92 -10.03 2.83
C THR A 82 -7.37 -10.29 1.39
N ARG A 83 -6.98 -9.39 0.49
CA ARG A 83 -7.22 -9.42 -0.95
C ARG A 83 -5.92 -9.27 -1.70
N GLN A 84 -5.94 -9.63 -2.98
CA GLN A 84 -4.82 -9.41 -3.90
C GLN A 84 -5.10 -8.24 -4.81
N GLY A 85 -4.08 -7.40 -5.00
CA GLY A 85 -4.10 -6.25 -5.88
C GLY A 85 -2.81 -6.11 -6.65
N SER A 86 -2.79 -5.16 -7.57
CA SER A 86 -1.59 -4.81 -8.30
C SER A 86 -1.63 -3.37 -8.81
N VAL A 87 -0.46 -2.76 -8.92
CA VAL A 87 -0.27 -1.49 -9.61
C VAL A 87 0.87 -1.58 -10.63
N VAL A 88 0.83 -0.75 -11.67
CA VAL A 88 1.94 -0.60 -12.62
C VAL A 88 2.68 0.70 -12.31
N VAL A 89 4.00 0.65 -12.21
CA VAL A 89 4.85 1.81 -11.86
C VAL A 89 6.16 1.82 -12.66
N LEU A 90 6.93 2.90 -12.57
CA LEU A 90 8.28 2.98 -13.11
C LEU A 90 9.15 1.88 -12.46
N ASP A 91 9.89 1.14 -13.28
CA ASP A 91 10.70 0.00 -12.86
C ASP A 91 11.71 0.32 -11.72
N ALA A 92 12.23 1.55 -11.70
CA ALA A 92 13.15 2.04 -10.67
C ALA A 92 12.47 2.22 -9.30
N VAL A 93 11.18 2.57 -9.30
CA VAL A 93 10.39 2.88 -8.09
C VAL A 93 9.76 1.61 -7.51
N ALA A 94 9.51 0.60 -8.35
CA ALA A 94 8.76 -0.62 -8.01
C ALA A 94 9.07 -1.25 -6.64
N PRO A 95 10.33 -1.53 -6.25
CA PRO A 95 10.57 -2.11 -4.92
C PRO A 95 10.24 -1.22 -3.71
N GLN A 96 10.23 0.11 -3.84
CA GLN A 96 9.69 0.94 -2.74
C GLN A 96 8.16 0.88 -2.71
N VAL A 97 7.51 0.73 -3.86
CA VAL A 97 6.05 0.56 -3.95
C VAL A 97 5.63 -0.79 -3.35
N GLU A 98 6.38 -1.84 -3.63
CA GLU A 98 6.19 -3.15 -3.00
C GLU A 98 6.28 -3.04 -1.48
N SER A 99 7.36 -2.42 -0.98
CA SER A 99 7.54 -2.22 0.46
C SER A 99 6.43 -1.36 1.07
N LEU A 100 5.99 -0.32 0.36
CA LEU A 100 4.90 0.57 0.77
C LEU A 100 3.61 -0.21 0.98
N PHE A 101 3.16 -0.99 -0.02
CA PHE A 101 1.92 -1.76 0.12
C PHE A 101 2.07 -2.88 1.16
N GLY A 102 3.26 -3.46 1.30
CA GLY A 102 3.56 -4.38 2.40
C GLY A 102 3.39 -3.73 3.78
N GLU A 103 3.84 -2.50 3.96
CA GLU A 103 3.64 -1.76 5.21
C GLU A 103 2.17 -1.39 5.44
N LEU A 104 1.44 -1.00 4.39
CA LEU A 104 -0.02 -0.77 4.49
C LEU A 104 -0.78 -2.02 4.95
N LEU A 105 -0.40 -3.20 4.42
CA LEU A 105 -0.96 -4.48 4.84
C LEU A 105 -0.66 -4.76 6.32
N LEU A 106 0.59 -4.56 6.76
CA LEU A 106 0.98 -4.76 8.17
C LEU A 106 0.21 -3.83 9.12
N ARG A 107 -0.11 -2.62 8.67
CA ARG A 107 -0.93 -1.65 9.40
C ARG A 107 -2.44 -1.91 9.30
N SER A 108 -2.86 -2.92 8.52
CA SER A 108 -4.27 -3.18 8.21
C SER A 108 -5.00 -1.95 7.65
N PHE A 109 -4.28 -1.10 6.89
CA PHE A 109 -4.89 0.06 6.24
C PHE A 109 -5.85 -0.43 5.14
N PRO A 110 -7.15 -0.09 5.20
CA PRO A 110 -8.11 -0.64 4.27
C PRO A 110 -7.97 0.01 2.89
N LEU A 111 -7.86 -0.82 1.86
CA LEU A 111 -8.01 -0.42 0.46
C LEU A 111 -9.30 -0.98 -0.12
N ALA A 112 -10.03 -0.17 -0.89
CA ALA A 112 -11.27 -0.64 -1.50
C ALA A 112 -11.01 -1.58 -2.68
N SER A 113 -10.09 -1.21 -3.56
CA SER A 113 -9.52 -2.11 -4.57
C SER A 113 -8.19 -1.57 -5.11
N ALA A 114 -7.39 -2.45 -5.71
CA ALA A 114 -6.18 -2.08 -6.46
C ALA A 114 -6.07 -2.96 -7.72
N ARG A 115 -6.73 -2.53 -8.80
CA ARG A 115 -6.87 -3.24 -10.07
C ARG A 115 -6.23 -2.43 -11.18
N GLY A 116 -5.67 -3.13 -12.18
CA GLY A 116 -5.06 -2.51 -13.34
C GLY A 116 -6.03 -1.63 -14.13
N LEU A 117 -5.54 -0.49 -14.64
CA LEU A 117 -6.36 0.49 -15.37
C LEU A 117 -6.95 -0.06 -16.67
N GLU A 118 -6.41 -1.14 -17.20
CA GLU A 118 -6.91 -1.83 -18.37
C GLU A 118 -8.31 -2.45 -18.15
N GLN A 119 -8.70 -2.69 -16.89
CA GLN A 119 -10.06 -3.10 -16.52
C GLN A 119 -11.08 -1.97 -16.65
N PHE A 120 -10.61 -0.73 -16.75
CA PHE A 120 -11.42 0.48 -16.89
C PHE A 120 -11.23 1.14 -18.26
N ASP A 121 -10.65 0.44 -19.24
CA ASP A 121 -10.32 0.97 -20.57
C ASP A 121 -9.47 2.27 -20.50
N GLY A 122 -8.61 2.39 -19.47
CA GLY A 122 -7.76 3.57 -19.25
C GLY A 122 -8.51 4.80 -18.72
N ASP A 123 -9.82 4.67 -18.47
CA ASP A 123 -10.67 5.75 -17.98
C ASP A 123 -10.47 5.97 -16.47
N ASP A 124 -9.81 7.08 -16.17
CA ASP A 124 -9.50 7.52 -14.81
C ASP A 124 -10.75 7.77 -13.96
N GLN A 125 -11.80 8.35 -14.56
CA GLN A 125 -13.03 8.66 -13.84
C GLN A 125 -13.80 7.38 -13.49
N ARG A 126 -13.82 6.39 -14.40
CA ARG A 126 -14.40 5.07 -14.11
C ARG A 126 -13.64 4.34 -13.00
N SER A 127 -12.30 4.39 -13.02
CA SER A 127 -11.45 3.84 -11.95
C SER A 127 -11.76 4.50 -10.60
N MET A 128 -11.81 5.84 -10.56
CA MET A 128 -12.13 6.59 -9.34
C MET A 128 -13.55 6.30 -8.82
N GLN A 129 -14.56 6.26 -9.70
CA GLN A 129 -15.93 5.92 -9.32
C GLN A 129 -16.03 4.51 -8.72
N ALA A 130 -15.22 3.57 -9.22
CA ALA A 130 -15.12 2.22 -8.69
C ALA A 130 -14.26 2.11 -7.41
N ASN A 131 -13.84 3.24 -6.83
CA ASN A 131 -12.96 3.33 -5.65
C ASN A 131 -11.66 2.53 -5.81
N ASN A 132 -11.07 2.60 -7.00
CA ASN A 132 -9.87 1.84 -7.32
C ASN A 132 -8.61 2.66 -7.04
N SER A 133 -7.75 2.15 -6.15
CA SER A 133 -6.40 2.65 -5.96
C SER A 133 -5.56 2.28 -7.18
N SER A 134 -4.76 3.22 -7.67
CA SER A 134 -4.06 3.05 -8.94
C SER A 134 -2.75 3.81 -9.01
N ALA A 135 -1.93 3.52 -10.03
CA ALA A 135 -0.67 4.21 -10.25
C ALA A 135 -0.50 4.62 -11.72
N PHE A 136 0.11 3.79 -12.57
CA PHE A 136 0.33 4.18 -13.96
C PHE A 136 -0.98 4.37 -14.74
N ASN A 137 -1.11 5.52 -15.40
CA ASN A 137 -2.11 5.80 -16.42
C ASN A 137 -1.53 6.87 -17.35
N GLY A 138 -1.38 6.51 -18.63
CA GLY A 138 -0.76 7.30 -19.67
C GLY A 138 -1.59 8.49 -20.17
N ARG A 139 -2.19 9.27 -19.26
CA ARG A 139 -3.07 10.41 -19.57
C ARG A 139 -2.38 11.76 -19.39
N PRO A 140 -2.83 12.83 -20.09
CA PRO A 140 -2.43 14.20 -19.78
C PRO A 140 -2.86 14.60 -18.36
N MET A 141 -2.24 15.64 -17.81
CA MET A 141 -2.69 16.26 -16.55
C MET A 141 -4.13 16.78 -16.70
N THR A 142 -4.89 16.73 -15.61
CA THR A 142 -6.19 17.41 -15.52
C THR A 142 -6.00 18.91 -15.80
N GLY A 143 -6.77 19.46 -16.74
CA GLY A 143 -6.60 20.85 -17.20
C GLY A 143 -5.53 21.07 -18.28
N GLY A 144 -4.79 20.03 -18.68
CA GLY A 144 -3.81 20.07 -19.76
C GLY A 144 -2.39 20.46 -19.33
N GLY A 145 -1.57 20.91 -20.28
CA GLY A 145 -0.22 21.43 -20.01
C GLY A 145 0.91 20.38 -19.90
N GLY A 146 0.62 19.11 -20.18
CA GLY A 146 1.62 18.04 -20.25
C GLY A 146 1.13 16.70 -19.70
N TRP A 147 2.04 15.74 -19.55
CA TRP A 147 1.74 14.41 -19.02
C TRP A 147 1.51 14.42 -17.50
N SER A 148 0.47 13.73 -17.04
CA SER A 148 0.28 13.45 -15.62
C SER A 148 1.50 12.71 -15.05
N LYS A 149 1.79 12.85 -13.75
CA LYS A 149 2.87 12.07 -13.11
C LYS A 149 2.53 10.58 -13.05
N HIS A 150 1.24 10.22 -13.10
CA HIS A 150 0.78 8.86 -13.36
C HIS A 150 1.31 8.31 -14.69
N ALA A 151 1.44 9.14 -15.73
CA ALA A 151 1.96 8.71 -17.03
C ALA A 151 3.46 8.38 -17.01
N TYR A 152 4.16 8.67 -15.92
CA TYR A 152 5.55 8.26 -15.67
C TYR A 152 5.65 7.04 -14.76
N GLY A 153 4.53 6.54 -14.20
CA GLY A 153 4.55 5.51 -13.16
C GLY A 153 5.18 6.00 -11.85
N ALA A 154 5.04 7.30 -11.56
CA ALA A 154 5.71 8.00 -10.47
C ALA A 154 4.72 8.63 -9.46
N ALA A 155 3.45 8.24 -9.55
CA ALA A 155 2.38 8.66 -8.67
C ALA A 155 1.44 7.49 -8.36
N ILE A 156 0.78 7.54 -7.21
CA ILE A 156 -0.18 6.56 -6.70
C ILE A 156 -1.39 7.32 -6.16
N ASP A 157 -2.58 6.90 -6.55
CA ASP A 157 -3.86 7.32 -5.99
C ASP A 157 -4.41 6.22 -5.10
N ILE A 158 -4.87 6.54 -3.89
CA ILE A 158 -5.50 5.57 -2.97
C ILE A 158 -6.93 5.95 -2.59
N ASN A 159 -7.82 4.95 -2.58
CA ASN A 159 -9.21 5.07 -2.14
C ASN A 159 -9.92 6.38 -2.58
N PRO A 160 -10.12 6.62 -3.88
CA PRO A 160 -10.63 7.90 -4.39
C PRO A 160 -11.93 8.39 -3.73
N GLN A 161 -12.80 7.50 -3.24
CA GLN A 161 -13.99 7.92 -2.49
C GLN A 161 -13.64 8.47 -1.10
N GLN A 162 -12.75 7.82 -0.35
CA GLN A 162 -12.27 8.32 0.95
C GLN A 162 -11.37 9.54 0.77
N ASN A 163 -10.69 9.65 -0.37
CA ASN A 163 -9.68 10.66 -0.66
C ASN A 163 -9.99 11.38 -1.97
N PRO A 164 -11.05 12.21 -2.03
CA PRO A 164 -11.48 12.81 -3.27
C PRO A 164 -10.50 13.84 -3.82
N TYR A 165 -10.52 13.99 -5.15
CA TYR A 165 -10.07 15.19 -5.81
C TYR A 165 -11.13 16.30 -5.65
N VAL A 166 -10.69 17.49 -5.25
CA VAL A 166 -11.54 18.66 -5.03
C VAL A 166 -11.00 19.85 -5.82
N SER A 167 -11.70 20.23 -6.89
CA SER A 167 -11.39 21.46 -7.62
C SER A 167 -12.16 22.64 -7.06
N GLN A 168 -11.55 23.82 -7.13
CA GLN A 168 -12.14 25.09 -6.69
C GLN A 168 -12.70 25.00 -5.27
N ALA A 169 -11.96 24.33 -4.38
CA ALA A 169 -12.39 24.10 -3.00
C ALA A 169 -12.77 25.42 -2.30
N GLY A 170 -13.95 25.45 -1.66
CA GLY A 170 -14.50 26.64 -1.01
C GLY A 170 -15.21 27.63 -1.95
N SER A 171 -15.34 27.34 -3.25
CA SER A 171 -16.08 28.19 -4.19
C SER A 171 -17.49 27.65 -4.49
N PRO A 172 -18.41 28.47 -5.04
CA PRO A 172 -19.71 28.01 -5.54
C PRO A 172 -19.63 27.01 -6.70
N THR A 173 -18.47 26.87 -7.34
CA THR A 173 -18.22 25.95 -8.45
C THR A 173 -17.35 24.77 -8.05
N GLN A 174 -17.22 24.50 -6.74
CA GLN A 174 -16.46 23.37 -6.23
C GLN A 174 -16.94 22.06 -6.86
N GLN A 175 -16.00 21.26 -7.34
CA GLN A 175 -16.27 19.91 -7.85
C GLN A 175 -15.54 18.88 -7.01
N VAL A 176 -16.24 17.79 -6.69
CA VAL A 176 -15.69 16.64 -5.98
C VAL A 176 -15.71 15.42 -6.90
N LEU A 177 -14.56 14.78 -7.07
CA LEU A 177 -14.38 13.60 -7.90
C LEU A 177 -13.73 12.47 -7.08
N PRO A 178 -14.33 11.26 -7.04
CA PRO A 178 -15.69 10.96 -7.51
C PRO A 178 -16.75 11.66 -6.63
N PRO A 179 -17.98 11.93 -7.12
CA PRO A 179 -19.01 12.65 -6.35
C PRO A 179 -19.33 12.03 -4.99
N GLN A 180 -19.22 10.70 -4.88
CA GLN A 180 -19.40 9.95 -3.63
C GLN A 180 -18.41 10.39 -2.54
N GLY A 181 -17.23 10.89 -2.92
CA GLY A 181 -16.23 11.39 -1.99
C GLY A 181 -16.62 12.68 -1.26
N ALA A 182 -17.73 13.31 -1.64
CA ALA A 182 -18.28 14.45 -0.90
C ALA A 182 -18.55 14.11 0.59
N ALA A 183 -18.82 12.84 0.89
CA ALA A 183 -18.99 12.33 2.26
C ALA A 183 -17.71 12.41 3.11
N TYR A 184 -16.54 12.54 2.49
CA TYR A 184 -15.23 12.54 3.14
C TYR A 184 -14.52 13.91 3.09
N LEU A 185 -15.25 14.99 2.80
CA LEU A 185 -14.67 16.34 2.82
C LEU A 185 -14.30 16.81 4.23
N GLN A 186 -15.00 16.32 5.25
CA GLN A 186 -14.61 16.54 6.63
C GLN A 186 -13.43 15.61 6.97
N ARG A 187 -12.23 16.20 7.11
CA ARG A 187 -10.99 15.43 7.32
C ARG A 187 -10.70 15.06 8.78
N ASN A 188 -11.54 15.49 9.72
CA ASN A 188 -11.40 15.24 11.15
C ASN A 188 -12.76 14.91 11.81
N PRO A 189 -12.90 13.77 12.53
CA PRO A 189 -11.89 12.72 12.74
C PRO A 189 -11.49 12.02 11.44
N VAL A 190 -10.25 11.53 11.39
CA VAL A 190 -9.80 10.68 10.29
C VAL A 190 -10.60 9.37 10.33
N GLN A 191 -11.07 8.93 9.18
CA GLN A 191 -11.86 7.71 9.00
C GLN A 191 -11.01 6.64 8.29
N PRO A 192 -11.35 5.34 8.46
CA PRO A 192 -10.63 4.27 7.79
C PRO A 192 -10.48 4.50 6.28
N GLY A 193 -9.27 4.30 5.76
CA GLY A 193 -8.94 4.43 4.34
C GLY A 193 -8.64 5.86 3.88
N MET A 194 -8.72 6.85 4.78
CA MET A 194 -8.27 8.22 4.51
C MET A 194 -6.74 8.32 4.51
N ALA A 195 -6.20 9.12 3.60
CA ALA A 195 -4.77 9.23 3.33
C ALA A 195 -3.96 9.84 4.50
N GLU A 196 -4.59 10.65 5.36
CA GLU A 196 -3.99 11.30 6.52
C GLU A 196 -3.24 10.31 7.42
N ASP A 197 -3.78 9.10 7.61
CA ASP A 197 -3.20 8.07 8.48
C ASP A 197 -1.92 7.42 7.88
N VAL A 198 -1.65 7.65 6.59
CA VAL A 198 -0.58 6.96 5.85
C VAL A 198 0.37 7.90 5.11
N VAL A 199 0.22 9.22 5.27
CA VAL A 199 1.14 10.19 4.63
C VAL A 199 2.60 9.90 5.01
N GLY A 200 2.87 9.61 6.28
CA GLY A 200 4.20 9.24 6.76
C GLY A 200 4.76 7.99 6.07
N VAL A 201 3.94 6.95 5.91
CA VAL A 201 4.32 5.70 5.21
C VAL A 201 4.72 5.99 3.77
N PHE A 202 3.89 6.75 3.04
CA PHE A 202 4.22 7.15 1.68
C PHE A 202 5.55 7.92 1.61
N TYR A 203 5.80 8.80 2.58
CA TYR A 203 7.03 9.58 2.62
C TYR A 203 8.25 8.70 2.90
N ASP A 204 8.12 7.74 3.82
CA ASP A 204 9.16 6.77 4.14
C ASP A 204 9.55 5.93 2.91
N HIS A 205 8.66 5.79 1.92
CA HIS A 205 8.91 5.10 0.65
C HIS A 205 9.21 6.03 -0.54
N GLY A 206 9.46 7.31 -0.27
CA GLY A 206 9.90 8.27 -1.27
C GLY A 206 8.76 8.90 -2.08
N PHE A 207 7.50 8.70 -1.73
CA PHE A 207 6.36 9.46 -2.26
C PHE A 207 6.21 10.77 -1.50
N LEU A 208 7.24 11.61 -1.60
CA LEU A 208 7.38 12.74 -0.70
C LEU A 208 6.36 13.84 -0.90
N VAL A 209 5.47 13.82 -1.89
CA VAL A 209 4.45 14.87 -2.07
C VAL A 209 3.07 14.24 -1.97
N TRP A 210 2.21 14.82 -1.13
CA TRP A 210 0.81 14.46 -1.03
C TRP A 210 -0.08 15.60 -1.53
N GLY A 211 -1.04 15.28 -2.40
CA GLY A 211 -1.94 16.24 -3.04
C GLY A 211 -2.96 16.86 -2.08
N GLY A 212 -3.18 16.25 -0.91
CA GLY A 212 -3.98 16.84 0.17
C GLY A 212 -3.41 18.15 0.72
N HIS A 213 -2.10 18.40 0.55
CA HIS A 213 -1.44 19.65 0.96
C HIS A 213 -1.48 20.75 -0.12
N TRP A 214 -2.03 20.48 -1.31
CA TRP A 214 -2.12 21.49 -2.35
C TRP A 214 -3.17 22.56 -2.02
N LYS A 215 -2.99 23.76 -2.56
CA LYS A 215 -3.97 24.85 -2.39
C LYS A 215 -5.18 24.67 -3.30
N GLN A 216 -4.93 24.43 -4.59
CA GLN A 216 -5.93 24.19 -5.62
C GLN A 216 -5.28 23.48 -6.83
N PRO A 217 -5.95 22.48 -7.42
CA PRO A 217 -6.97 21.65 -6.77
C PRO A 217 -6.38 20.95 -5.53
N ILE A 218 -7.22 20.49 -4.61
CA ILE A 218 -6.79 19.61 -3.52
C ILE A 218 -7.01 18.17 -3.99
N ASP A 219 -6.01 17.32 -3.90
CA ASP A 219 -6.08 15.95 -4.43
C ASP A 219 -5.71 14.94 -3.35
N TYR A 220 -6.67 14.58 -2.49
CA TYR A 220 -6.38 13.79 -1.30
C TYR A 220 -5.90 12.37 -1.62
N GLN A 221 -6.27 11.81 -2.76
CA GLN A 221 -5.84 10.47 -3.18
C GLN A 221 -4.37 10.44 -3.60
N HIS A 222 -3.85 11.58 -4.08
CA HIS A 222 -2.66 11.62 -4.91
C HIS A 222 -1.38 11.71 -4.09
N PHE A 223 -0.47 10.77 -4.35
CA PHE A 223 0.89 10.77 -3.87
C PHE A 223 1.87 10.70 -5.03
N GLU A 224 2.97 11.43 -4.96
CA GLU A 224 4.00 11.43 -6.02
C GLU A 224 5.41 11.52 -5.42
N ILE A 225 6.38 11.00 -6.16
CA ILE A 225 7.75 10.89 -5.65
C ILE A 225 8.51 12.20 -5.54
N GLY A 226 8.12 13.27 -6.23
CA GLY A 226 8.86 14.53 -6.17
C GLY A 226 8.63 15.46 -7.36
N SER A 227 9.61 16.32 -7.63
CA SER A 227 9.51 17.33 -8.69
C SER A 227 9.40 16.69 -10.08
N ARG A 228 8.79 17.41 -11.02
CA ARG A 228 8.72 16.97 -12.42
C ARG A 228 10.12 16.75 -13.01
N GLY A 229 11.09 17.61 -12.68
CA GLY A 229 12.47 17.46 -13.11
C GLY A 229 13.08 16.14 -12.66
N PHE A 230 12.96 15.81 -11.37
CA PHE A 230 13.42 14.55 -10.82
C PHE A 230 12.77 13.34 -11.50
N ILE A 231 11.45 13.36 -11.68
CA ILE A 231 10.71 12.28 -12.37
C ILE A 231 11.20 12.12 -13.81
N THR A 232 11.39 13.22 -14.54
CA THR A 232 11.90 13.16 -15.93
C THR A 232 13.34 12.63 -16.00
N THR A 233 14.17 12.93 -15.00
CA THR A 233 15.51 12.37 -14.89
C THR A 233 15.47 10.86 -14.66
N LEU A 234 14.66 10.37 -13.71
CA LEU A 234 14.52 8.92 -13.48
C LEU A 234 14.00 8.18 -14.72
N ALA A 235 13.08 8.78 -15.46
CA ALA A 235 12.54 8.22 -16.69
C ALA A 235 13.58 8.12 -17.82
N SER A 236 14.54 9.05 -17.90
CA SER A 236 15.56 9.07 -18.95
C SER A 236 16.79 8.22 -18.64
N LEU A 237 17.09 7.98 -17.36
CA LEU A 237 18.21 7.15 -16.94
C LEU A 237 17.99 5.66 -17.22
N PRO A 238 19.05 4.87 -17.48
CA PRO A 238 18.98 3.41 -17.46
C PRO A 238 18.44 2.90 -16.12
N LYS A 239 17.66 1.80 -16.14
CA LYS A 239 16.97 1.25 -14.95
C LYS A 239 17.85 1.21 -13.70
N ALA A 240 19.07 0.68 -13.79
CA ALA A 240 19.96 0.56 -12.64
C ALA A 240 20.40 1.91 -12.06
N GLN A 241 20.63 2.93 -12.92
CA GLN A 241 20.99 4.27 -12.48
C GLN A 241 19.78 4.98 -11.87
N ALA A 242 18.63 4.94 -12.54
CA ALA A 242 17.37 5.48 -12.01
C ALA A 242 17.01 4.86 -10.64
N ARG A 243 17.24 3.55 -10.50
CA ARG A 243 17.05 2.83 -9.25
C ARG A 243 17.94 3.36 -8.13
N ALA A 244 19.23 3.50 -8.39
CA ALA A 244 20.19 4.04 -7.43
C ALA A 244 19.88 5.51 -7.07
N GLU A 245 19.48 6.34 -8.04
CA GLU A 245 19.03 7.71 -7.78
C GLU A 245 17.84 7.75 -6.82
N PHE A 246 16.82 6.92 -7.09
CA PHE A 246 15.61 6.89 -6.27
C PHE A 246 15.88 6.31 -4.86
N GLU A 247 16.75 5.31 -4.74
CA GLU A 247 17.18 4.80 -3.43
C GLU A 247 17.94 5.86 -2.62
N ARG A 248 18.81 6.65 -3.25
CA ARG A 248 19.48 7.78 -2.59
C ARG A 248 18.49 8.85 -2.15
N TYR A 249 17.47 9.11 -2.97
CA TYR A 249 16.39 10.03 -2.64
C TYR A 249 15.63 9.59 -1.38
N VAL A 250 15.20 8.32 -1.32
CA VAL A 250 14.51 7.74 -0.16
C VAL A 250 15.42 7.74 1.08
N ALA A 251 16.68 7.32 0.93
CA ALA A 251 17.64 7.30 2.04
C ALA A 251 17.92 8.70 2.59
N GLY A 252 17.99 9.71 1.73
CA GLY A 252 18.15 11.11 2.12
C GLY A 252 16.99 11.60 2.99
N TYR A 253 15.75 11.24 2.63
CA TYR A 253 14.58 11.57 3.43
C TYR A 253 14.64 10.91 4.81
N ARG A 254 14.82 9.59 4.85
CA ARG A 254 14.91 8.84 6.12
C ARG A 254 16.03 9.37 7.02
N GLN A 255 17.19 9.68 6.45
CA GLN A 255 18.30 10.27 7.20
C GLN A 255 17.95 11.66 7.77
N CYS A 256 17.20 12.49 7.05
CA CYS A 256 16.74 13.78 7.54
C CYS A 256 15.83 13.61 8.77
N ILE A 257 14.88 12.68 8.71
CA ILE A 257 13.98 12.36 9.82
C ILE A 257 14.77 11.85 11.02
N HIS A 258 15.64 10.85 10.83
CA HIS A 258 16.43 10.28 11.92
C HIS A 258 17.35 11.30 12.60
N ARG A 259 18.03 12.17 11.83
CA ARG A 259 18.92 13.18 12.41
C ARG A 259 18.19 14.28 13.17
N SER A 260 16.99 14.63 12.72
CA SER A 260 16.22 15.74 13.30
C SER A 260 15.30 15.26 14.43
N GLY A 261 14.95 13.98 14.46
CA GLY A 261 14.20 13.32 15.53
C GLY A 261 15.06 12.65 16.59
N ALA A 262 16.40 12.74 16.51
CA ALA A 262 17.28 12.24 17.55
C ALA A 262 17.09 13.08 18.83
N PRO A 263 16.58 12.51 19.94
CA PRO A 263 16.49 13.25 21.19
C PRO A 263 17.90 13.61 21.69
N ASN A 264 18.03 14.76 22.33
CA ASN A 264 19.22 15.11 23.11
C ASN A 264 19.36 14.18 24.32
N ALA A 265 19.73 12.90 24.15
CA ALA A 265 20.06 11.91 25.19
C ALA A 265 19.16 11.83 26.46
N ALA A 266 17.98 12.44 26.46
CA ALA A 266 17.08 12.55 27.61
C ALA A 266 15.66 12.61 27.06
N ALA A 267 14.84 11.63 27.46
CA ALA A 267 13.45 11.40 27.06
C ALA A 267 13.28 10.73 25.67
N SER A 268 13.21 9.40 25.67
CA SER A 268 12.52 8.62 24.66
C SER A 268 11.17 8.20 25.26
N ASP A 269 10.10 8.90 24.89
CA ASP A 269 8.73 8.40 25.02
C ASP A 269 8.33 7.85 23.65
N ASP A 270 8.15 6.53 23.56
CA ASP A 270 7.80 5.81 22.32
C ASP A 270 6.34 6.10 21.85
N ASP A 271 5.60 6.95 22.57
CA ASP A 271 4.21 7.36 22.27
C ASP A 271 4.10 8.84 21.82
N ALA A 272 5.20 9.50 21.49
CA ALA A 272 5.14 10.88 20.99
C ALA A 272 4.37 10.94 19.65
N PRO A 273 3.37 11.83 19.50
CA PRO A 273 2.66 11.98 18.25
C PRO A 273 3.64 12.28 17.11
N GLU A 274 3.42 11.64 15.97
CA GLU A 274 4.26 11.78 14.78
C GLU A 274 4.49 13.27 14.46
N ASP A 275 5.75 13.70 14.37
CA ASP A 275 6.09 15.08 14.05
C ASP A 275 5.89 15.34 12.55
N ILE A 276 4.62 15.61 12.20
CA ILE A 276 4.19 15.97 10.84
C ILE A 276 4.99 17.18 10.32
N THR A 277 5.36 18.11 11.21
CA THR A 277 6.12 19.31 10.83
C THR A 277 7.51 18.93 10.37
N LEU A 278 8.20 18.05 11.11
CA LEU A 278 9.50 17.55 10.71
C LEU A 278 9.44 16.76 9.39
N ARG A 279 8.41 15.90 9.23
CA ARG A 279 8.20 15.15 7.99
C ARG A 279 8.09 16.06 6.78
N GLU A 280 7.26 17.11 6.87
CA GLU A 280 7.12 18.09 5.81
C GLU A 280 8.40 18.89 5.54
N GLN A 281 9.13 19.29 6.59
CA GLN A 281 10.39 20.01 6.42
C GLN A 281 11.44 19.16 5.68
N CYS A 282 11.57 17.89 6.06
CA CYS A 282 12.50 16.97 5.40
C CYS A 282 12.09 16.69 3.95
N ALA A 283 10.80 16.47 3.71
CA ALA A 283 10.28 16.28 2.36
C ALA A 283 10.51 17.54 1.50
N ALA A 284 10.20 18.74 2.00
CA ALA A 284 10.40 20.01 1.30
C ALA A 284 11.85 20.30 0.92
N ARG A 285 12.84 19.81 1.67
CA ARG A 285 14.26 19.94 1.32
C ARG A 285 14.65 19.13 0.08
N LEU A 286 14.00 17.99 -0.14
CA LEU A 286 14.31 17.05 -1.22
C LEU A 286 13.41 17.25 -2.45
N ARG A 287 12.25 17.90 -2.31
CA ARG A 287 11.33 18.21 -3.43
C ARG A 287 11.84 19.32 -4.38
N LYS A 288 12.91 20.05 -4.03
CA LYS A 288 13.48 21.13 -4.86
C LYS A 288 14.34 20.56 -5.99
#